data_AF-A0A1S3IH39-F1
#
_entry.id   AF-A0A1S3IH39-F1
#
_cell.length_a   1.000
_cell.length_b   1.000
_cell.length_c   1.000
_cell.angle_alpha   90.00
_cell.angle_beta   90.00
_cell.angle_gamma   90.00
#
_symmetry.space_group_name_H-M   'P 1'
#
loop_
_entity.id
_entity.type
_entity.pdbx_description
1 polymer ?
#
loop_
_entity_poly.entity_id
_entity_poly.type
_entity_poly.pdbx_seq_one_letter_code
_entity_poly.pdbx_strand_id
1 'polypeptide(L)'
;FVETLFEEFTEHLREAEKANECRYGLFDFCCRDSAGHPRQGIVFIAWSPENAKTKEKMVYASSRDALQKKFDGVKVIIQATDYDEIDKDVVEKELVRKLYS
;
A
#
# COMPACT_ATOMS: atom_id res chain seq x y z
N PHE A 1 -8.76 12.68 11.47
CA PHE A 1 -8.24 11.45 12.10
C PHE A 1 -7.70 10.45 11.08
N VAL A 2 -8.42 10.13 9.99
CA VAL A 2 -7.88 9.21 8.96
C VAL A 2 -6.83 9.87 8.07
N GLU A 3 -6.99 11.16 7.74
CA GLU A 3 -6.03 11.91 6.90
C GLU A 3 -4.65 12.04 7.55
N THR A 4 -4.60 12.37 8.84
CA THR A 4 -3.34 12.49 9.59
C THR A 4 -2.58 11.17 9.67
N LEU A 5 -3.28 10.03 9.82
CA LEU A 5 -2.65 8.72 9.91
C LEU A 5 -1.99 8.29 8.60
N PHE A 6 -2.60 8.65 7.47
CA PHE A 6 -2.03 8.34 6.16
C PHE A 6 -0.78 9.20 5.90
N GLU A 7 -0.82 10.47 6.31
CA GLU A 7 0.33 11.38 6.21
C GLU A 7 1.52 10.90 7.08
N GLU A 8 1.26 10.46 8.30
CA GLU A 8 2.29 9.84 9.16
C GLU A 8 2.85 8.55 8.53
N PHE A 9 1.98 7.73 7.92
CA PHE A 9 2.39 6.52 7.22
C PHE A 9 3.31 6.83 6.02
N THR A 10 2.98 7.85 5.22
CA THR A 10 3.79 8.22 4.06
C THR A 10 5.13 8.87 4.47
N GLU A 11 5.17 9.59 5.59
CA GLU A 11 6.43 10.08 6.18
C GLU A 11 7.40 8.92 6.52
N HIS A 12 6.89 7.82 7.07
CA HIS A 12 7.71 6.63 7.35
C HIS A 12 8.27 5.97 6.08
N LEU A 13 7.53 6.03 4.96
CA LEU A 13 8.02 5.54 3.67
C LEU A 13 9.11 6.45 3.11
N ARG A 14 8.96 7.77 3.27
CA ARG A 14 9.98 8.75 2.88
C ARG A 14 11.29 8.57 3.65
N GLU A 15 11.21 8.21 4.92
CA GLU A 15 12.39 7.86 5.70
C GLU A 15 13.04 6.56 5.17
N ALA A 16 12.24 5.56 4.83
CA ALA A 16 12.73 4.31 4.25
C ALA A 16 13.38 4.51 2.87
N GLU A 17 12.86 5.43 2.05
CA GLU A 17 13.46 5.84 0.79
C GLU A 17 14.88 6.38 0.98
N LYS A 18 15.06 7.31 1.92
CA LYS A 18 16.37 7.88 2.25
C LYS A 18 17.34 6.81 2.76
N ALA A 19 16.83 5.80 3.45
CA ALA A 19 17.61 4.65 3.91
C ALA A 19 17.87 3.61 2.81
N ASN A 20 17.26 3.75 1.63
CA ASN A 20 17.29 2.78 0.53
C ASN A 20 16.76 1.39 0.95
N GLU A 21 15.79 1.37 1.85
CA GLU A 21 15.19 0.15 2.39
C GLU A 21 13.84 -0.11 1.74
N CYS A 22 13.57 -1.38 1.43
CA CYS A 22 12.23 -1.82 1.05
C CYS A 22 11.39 -2.01 2.32
N ARG A 23 10.10 -1.65 2.28
CA ARG A 23 9.18 -1.85 3.40
C ARG A 23 7.83 -2.34 2.91
N TYR A 24 7.10 -3.01 3.81
CA TYR A 24 5.70 -3.32 3.59
C TYR A 24 4.86 -2.50 4.56
N GLY A 25 3.79 -1.90 4.05
CA GLY A 25 2.77 -1.25 4.85
C GLY A 25 1.43 -1.94 4.66
N LEU A 26 0.69 -2.10 5.75
CA LEU A 26 -0.71 -2.46 5.67
C LEU A 26 -1.50 -1.28 6.20
N PHE A 27 -2.46 -0.81 5.41
CA PHE A 27 -3.33 0.27 5.78
C PHE A 27 -4.77 -0.16 5.62
N ASP A 28 -5.56 0.02 6.67
CA ASP A 28 -7.00 -0.24 6.63
C ASP A 28 -7.72 1.02 6.10
N PHE A 29 -8.24 0.95 4.87
CA PHE A 29 -8.97 2.03 4.26
C PHE A 29 -10.47 1.81 4.41
N CYS A 30 -11.15 2.81 4.97
CA CYS A 30 -12.60 2.88 5.04
C CYS A 30 -13.10 4.01 4.12
N CYS A 31 -13.69 3.67 2.98
CA CYS A 31 -14.30 4.62 2.05
C CYS A 31 -15.80 4.37 1.91
N ARG A 32 -16.55 5.33 1.36
CA ARG A 32 -17.94 5.12 0.96
C ARG A 32 -17.98 5.00 -0.54
N ASP A 33 -18.70 4.00 -1.01
CA ASP A 33 -18.92 3.88 -2.44
C ASP A 33 -19.86 4.99 -2.97
N SER A 34 -19.92 5.17 -4.29
CA SER A 34 -20.89 6.03 -4.96
C SER A 34 -22.36 5.75 -4.56
N ALA A 35 -22.67 4.52 -4.14
CA ALA A 35 -23.98 4.15 -3.60
C ALA A 35 -24.18 4.49 -2.10
N GLY A 36 -23.19 5.09 -1.43
CA GLY A 36 -23.22 5.45 -0.02
C GLY A 36 -22.93 4.29 0.96
N HIS A 37 -22.70 3.08 0.46
CA HIS A 37 -22.37 1.92 1.28
C HIS A 37 -20.96 2.05 1.88
N PRO A 38 -20.79 1.85 3.20
CA PRO A 38 -19.47 1.82 3.82
C PRO A 38 -18.69 0.61 3.30
N ARG A 39 -17.50 0.86 2.78
CA ARG A 39 -16.54 -0.14 2.32
C ARG A 39 -15.29 -0.03 3.17
N GLN A 40 -14.84 -1.18 3.62
CA GLN A 40 -13.59 -1.32 4.34
C GLN A 40 -12.76 -2.37 3.62
N GLY A 41 -11.47 -2.10 3.48
CA GLY A 41 -10.54 -3.08 2.98
C GLY A 41 -9.12 -2.77 3.39
N ILE A 42 -8.37 -3.85 3.61
CA ILE A 42 -6.96 -3.77 3.90
C ILE A 42 -6.22 -3.61 2.58
N VAL A 43 -5.43 -2.56 2.50
CA VAL A 43 -4.55 -2.23 1.39
C VAL A 43 -3.12 -2.59 1.81
N PHE A 44 -2.49 -3.43 1.02
CA PHE A 44 -1.09 -3.80 1.20
C PHE A 44 -0.24 -2.97 0.26
N ILE A 45 0.61 -2.13 0.83
CA ILE A 45 1.52 -1.25 0.11
C ILE A 45 2.92 -1.88 0.17
N ALA A 46 3.41 -2.32 -0.98
CA ALA A 46 4.77 -2.81 -1.14
C ALA A 46 5.65 -1.65 -1.61
N TRP A 47 6.43 -1.08 -0.68
CA TRP A 47 7.38 -0.01 -0.94
C TRP A 47 8.73 -0.58 -1.36
N SER A 48 9.18 -0.21 -2.56
CA SER A 48 10.45 -0.66 -3.13
C SER A 48 11.09 0.47 -3.93
N PRO A 49 11.86 1.36 -3.26
CA PRO A 49 12.38 2.55 -3.92
C PRO A 49 13.41 2.19 -5.00
N GLU A 50 13.53 3.00 -6.04
CA GLU A 50 14.41 2.68 -7.18
C GLU A 50 15.90 2.51 -6.78
N ASN A 51 16.34 3.23 -5.75
CA ASN A 51 17.71 3.17 -5.23
C ASN A 51 17.96 2.02 -4.25
N ALA A 52 16.93 1.24 -3.86
CA ALA A 52 17.13 0.05 -3.03
C ALA A 52 17.98 -1.01 -3.75
N LYS A 53 18.73 -1.79 -2.97
CA LYS A 53 19.59 -2.86 -3.51
C LYS A 53 18.75 -3.86 -4.28
N THR A 54 19.17 -4.19 -5.51
CA THR A 54 18.48 -5.15 -6.39
C THR A 54 18.17 -6.49 -5.71
N LYS A 55 19.08 -6.97 -4.85
CA LYS A 55 18.89 -8.20 -4.09
C LYS A 55 17.74 -8.09 -3.09
N GLU A 56 17.60 -6.94 -2.42
CA GLU A 56 16.49 -6.70 -1.49
C GLU A 56 15.17 -6.59 -2.25
N LYS A 57 15.12 -5.84 -3.35
CA LYS A 57 13.92 -5.77 -4.20
C LYS A 57 13.46 -7.14 -4.67
N MET A 58 14.39 -8.00 -5.08
CA MET A 58 14.08 -9.36 -5.52
C MET A 58 13.49 -10.19 -4.38
N VAL A 59 14.06 -10.10 -3.17
CA VAL A 59 13.53 -10.79 -1.98
C VAL A 59 12.16 -10.24 -1.60
N TYR A 60 11.98 -8.92 -1.61
CA TYR A 60 10.72 -8.27 -1.24
C TYR A 60 9.62 -8.54 -2.28
N ALA A 61 9.92 -8.52 -3.57
CA ALA A 61 8.98 -8.87 -4.62
C ALA A 61 8.57 -10.34 -4.53
N SER A 62 9.52 -11.26 -4.29
CA SER A 62 9.23 -12.69 -4.16
C SER A 62 8.46 -13.02 -2.88
N SER A 63 8.74 -12.30 -1.78
CA SER A 63 8.09 -12.52 -0.48
C SER A 63 6.68 -11.94 -0.42
N ARG A 64 6.35 -10.96 -1.27
CA ARG A 64 5.02 -10.35 -1.37
C ARG A 64 3.94 -11.39 -1.63
N ASP A 65 4.13 -12.30 -2.57
CA ASP A 65 3.15 -13.34 -2.91
C ASP A 65 2.91 -14.31 -1.75
N ALA A 66 3.95 -14.59 -0.94
CA ALA A 66 3.83 -15.39 0.27
C ALA A 66 3.09 -14.64 1.39
N LEU A 67 3.35 -13.33 1.56
CA LEU A 67 2.66 -12.47 2.51
C LEU A 67 1.19 -12.32 2.14
N GLN A 68 0.87 -12.06 0.87
CA GLN A 68 -0.50 -11.96 0.39
C GLN A 68 -1.30 -13.22 0.72
N LYS A 69 -0.74 -14.41 0.46
CA LYS A 69 -1.42 -15.68 0.76
C LYS A 69 -1.62 -15.92 2.26
N LYS A 70 -0.77 -15.33 3.11
CA LYS A 70 -0.92 -15.42 4.57
C LYS A 70 -1.93 -14.43 5.12
N PHE A 71 -2.08 -13.26 4.49
CA PHE A 71 -3.04 -12.24 4.92
C PHE A 71 -4.40 -12.47 4.26
N ASP A 72 -5.23 -13.27 4.93
CA ASP A 72 -6.64 -13.43 4.56
C ASP A 72 -7.40 -12.13 4.87
N GLY A 73 -7.58 -11.27 3.86
CA GLY A 73 -8.25 -9.97 4.02
C GLY A 73 -7.64 -8.81 3.23
N VAL A 74 -6.44 -8.96 2.66
CA VAL A 74 -5.87 -7.96 1.75
C VAL A 74 -6.71 -7.92 0.46
N LYS A 75 -7.38 -6.79 0.24
CA LYS A 75 -8.24 -6.57 -0.94
C LYS A 75 -7.46 -5.99 -2.12
N VAL A 76 -6.49 -5.13 -1.80
CA VAL A 76 -5.71 -4.37 -2.78
C VAL A 76 -4.25 -4.51 -2.45
N ILE A 77 -3.43 -4.68 -3.49
CA ILE A 77 -1.98 -4.60 -3.39
C ILE A 77 -1.52 -3.46 -4.27
N ILE A 78 -0.83 -2.51 -3.67
CA ILE A 78 -0.23 -1.38 -4.34
C ILE A 78 1.27 -1.59 -4.30
N GLN A 79 1.91 -1.46 -5.44
CA GLN A 79 3.37 -1.42 -5.52
C GLN A 79 3.74 0.02 -5.81
N ALA A 80 4.60 0.57 -4.98
CA ALA A 80 5.06 1.94 -5.13
C ALA A 80 6.57 1.97 -5.07
N THR A 81 7.13 2.72 -6.01
CA THR A 81 8.56 2.96 -6.14
C THR A 81 8.91 4.41 -5.84
N ASP A 82 7.93 5.30 -5.96
CA ASP A 82 8.01 6.71 -5.63
C ASP A 82 6.88 7.12 -4.68
N TYR A 83 7.13 8.15 -3.86
CA TYR A 83 6.17 8.67 -2.89
C TYR A 83 4.89 9.17 -3.57
N ASP A 84 5.00 9.75 -4.77
CA ASP A 84 3.87 10.31 -5.52
C ASP A 84 2.90 9.22 -6.00
N GLU A 85 3.34 7.96 -6.06
CA GLU A 85 2.47 6.81 -6.41
C GLU A 85 1.56 6.39 -5.25
N ILE A 86 1.83 6.83 -4.02
CA ILE A 86 1.04 6.51 -2.82
C ILE A 86 0.12 7.68 -2.51
N ASP A 87 -0.87 7.86 -3.36
CA ASP A 87 -1.91 8.85 -3.13
C ASP A 87 -3.18 8.20 -2.57
N LYS A 88 -3.83 8.90 -1.63
CA LYS A 88 -5.06 8.43 -0.99
C LYS A 88 -6.17 8.19 -2.01
N ASP A 89 -6.26 9.05 -3.02
CA ASP A 89 -7.28 8.95 -4.07
C ASP A 89 -7.05 7.70 -4.95
N VAL A 90 -5.79 7.39 -5.24
CA VAL A 90 -5.39 6.18 -5.99
C VAL A 90 -5.77 4.92 -5.20
N VAL A 91 -5.45 4.91 -3.90
CA VAL A 91 -5.77 3.79 -3.01
C VAL A 91 -7.27 3.56 -2.91
N GLU A 92 -8.05 4.63 -2.74
CA GLU A 92 -9.50 4.57 -2.65
C GLU A 92 -10.12 4.05 -3.96
N LYS A 93 -9.66 4.55 -5.11
CA LYS A 93 -10.11 4.09 -6.42
C LYS A 93 -9.81 2.63 -6.68
N GLU A 94 -8.60 2.16 -6.37
CA GLU A 94 -8.24 0.75 -6.50
C GLU A 94 -9.06 -0.14 -5.58
N LEU A 95 -9.34 0.30 -4.35
CA LEU A 95 -10.18 -0.43 -3.40
C LEU A 95 -11.61 -0.59 -3.94
N VAL A 96 -12.20 0.49 -4.40
CA VAL A 96 -13.54 0.44 -5.02
C VAL A 96 -13.50 -0.44 -6.26
N ARG A 97 -12.53 -0.26 -7.16
CA ARG A 97 -12.41 -1.05 -8.40
C ARG A 97 -12.32 -2.55 -8.13
N LYS A 98 -11.51 -2.97 -7.15
CA LYS A 98 -11.37 -4.39 -6.76
C LYS A 98 -12.60 -4.97 -6.10
N LEU A 99 -13.44 -4.15 -5.47
CA LEU A 99 -14.69 -4.58 -4.85
C LEU A 99 -15.84 -4.76 -5.85
N TYR A 100 -15.79 -4.11 -7.02
CA TYR A 100 -16.78 -4.22 -8.10
C TYR A 100 -16.36 -5.13 -9.26
N SER A 101 -15.17 -5.72 -9.19
CA SER A 101 -14.68 -6.72 -10.16
C SER A 101 -15.01 -8.14 -9.72
#